data_AF-A0A3D8S8D9-F1
#
_entry.id   AF-A0A3D8S8D9-F1
#
_cell.length_a   1.000
_cell.length_b   1.000
_cell.length_c   1.000
_cell.angle_alpha   90.00
_cell.angle_beta   90.00
_cell.angle_gamma   90.00
#
_symmetry.space_group_name_H-M   'P 1'
#
loop_
_entity.id
_entity.type
_entity.pdbx_description
1 polymer ?
#
loop_
_entity_poly.entity_id
_entity_poly.type
_entity_poly.pdbx_seq_one_letter_code
_entity_poly.pdbx_strand_id
1 'polypeptide(L)'
;MDSLQTIELVNTLTAGLELYRRDSDLSWLTIRTVYSRPSLDALAKAITANLSKKLQLDHTNDRISQIESMIQKYTTDLHDLPPVNKTTMSKLHVLLTGTTGSLGTHLLEALMLDPKVQKVTCFNRSPSARQQHVEHFRQRGLTFRVTQIPAVKIVDFFQGLATAMLSDALTYKTEKSQKYSRTMAALSPVKTEWMNIWLKQWQF
;
A
#
# COMPACT_ATOMS: atom_id res chain seq x y z
N MET A 1 1.36 6.70 17.56
CA MET A 1 2.59 5.95 17.86
C MET A 1 3.20 5.54 16.55
N ASP A 2 4.40 6.03 16.23
CA ASP A 2 5.14 5.60 15.04
C ASP A 2 5.98 4.34 15.31
N SER A 3 6.70 3.86 14.30
CA SER A 3 7.54 2.66 14.41
C SER A 3 8.71 2.83 15.37
N LEU A 4 9.30 4.02 15.46
CA LEU A 4 10.42 4.29 16.35
C LEU A 4 9.95 4.32 17.81
N GLN A 5 8.82 4.97 18.08
CA GLN A 5 8.17 4.93 19.39
C GLN A 5 7.77 3.50 19.79
N THR A 6 7.38 2.66 18.83
CA THR A 6 7.07 1.25 19.08
C THR A 6 8.33 0.45 19.46
N ILE A 7 9.47 0.72 18.80
CA ILE A 7 10.77 0.11 19.12
C ILE A 7 11.20 0.51 20.53
N GLU A 8 11.12 1.80 20.85
CA GLU A 8 11.49 2.32 22.16
C GLU A 8 10.63 1.71 23.28
N LEU A 9 9.33 1.58 23.05
CA LEU A 9 8.41 0.90 23.96
C LEU A 9 8.82 -0.55 24.22
N VAL A 10 9.13 -1.31 23.17
CA VAL A 10 9.55 -2.72 23.29
C VAL A 10 10.86 -2.82 24.08
N ASN A 11 11.84 -1.97 23.78
CA ASN A 11 13.13 -1.96 24.48
C ASN A 11 12.97 -1.62 25.96
N THR A 12 12.15 -0.60 26.27
CA THR A 12 11.88 -0.16 27.65
C THR A 12 11.18 -1.25 28.45
N LEU A 13 10.17 -1.89 27.87
CA LEU A 13 9.47 -3.00 28.51
C LEU A 13 10.38 -4.21 28.73
N THR A 14 11.24 -4.54 27.75
CA THR A 14 12.19 -5.65 27.85
C THR A 14 13.17 -5.41 29.01
N ALA A 15 13.84 -4.26 29.03
CA ALA A 15 14.78 -3.90 30.08
C ALA A 15 14.12 -3.89 31.46
N GLY A 16 12.89 -3.35 31.57
CA GLY A 16 12.13 -3.36 32.81
C GLY A 16 11.81 -4.77 33.31
N LEU A 17 11.45 -5.69 32.43
CA LEU A 17 11.12 -7.08 32.79
C LEU A 17 12.36 -7.90 33.17
N GLU A 18 13.50 -7.68 32.50
CA GLU A 18 14.77 -8.34 32.82
C GLU A 18 15.25 -8.03 34.25
N LEU A 19 15.01 -6.82 34.75
CA LEU A 19 15.35 -6.43 36.13
C LEU A 19 14.63 -7.28 37.18
N TYR A 20 13.38 -7.68 36.92
CA TYR A 20 12.56 -8.45 37.87
C TYR A 20 12.63 -9.96 37.64
N ARG A 21 12.99 -10.42 36.44
CA ARG A 21 13.09 -11.85 36.10
C ARG A 21 14.26 -12.17 35.16
N ARG A 22 15.44 -12.32 35.74
CA ARG A 22 16.71 -12.62 35.03
C ARG A 22 16.73 -13.90 34.16
N ASP A 23 15.73 -14.77 34.28
CA ASP A 23 15.70 -16.09 33.62
C ASP A 23 14.43 -16.29 32.75
N SER A 24 13.75 -15.21 32.37
CA SER A 24 12.56 -15.28 31.52
C SER A 24 12.90 -15.11 30.05
N ASP A 25 12.39 -16.00 29.21
CA ASP A 25 12.41 -15.82 27.76
C ASP A 25 11.46 -14.67 27.37
N LEU A 26 12.04 -13.57 26.88
CA LEU A 26 11.33 -12.38 26.40
C LEU A 26 11.36 -12.27 24.87
N SER A 27 11.79 -13.30 24.13
CA SER A 27 11.82 -13.30 22.66
C SER A 27 10.46 -13.05 22.00
N TRP A 28 9.36 -13.31 22.72
CA TRP A 28 8.00 -13.02 22.29
C TRP A 28 7.66 -11.51 22.32
N LEU A 29 8.38 -10.69 23.08
CA LEU A 29 8.15 -9.26 23.19
C LEU A 29 8.86 -8.52 22.05
N THR A 30 8.19 -8.43 20.91
CA THR A 30 8.70 -7.80 19.70
C THR A 30 7.80 -6.64 19.26
N ILE A 31 8.25 -5.86 18.28
CA ILE A 31 7.43 -4.82 17.63
C ILE A 31 6.11 -5.41 17.11
N ARG A 32 6.14 -6.66 16.62
CA ARG A 32 4.95 -7.40 16.17
C ARG A 32 3.94 -7.58 17.31
N THR A 33 4.39 -7.81 18.54
CA THR A 33 3.53 -7.99 19.71
C THR A 33 2.74 -6.72 20.03
N VAL A 34 3.37 -5.55 19.85
CA VAL A 34 2.70 -4.26 19.99
C VAL A 34 1.74 -4.00 18.84
N TYR A 35 2.16 -4.21 17.57
CA TYR A 35 1.29 -3.98 16.42
C TYR A 35 0.08 -4.90 16.34
N SER A 36 0.21 -6.14 16.80
CA SER A 36 -0.92 -7.09 16.87
C SER A 36 -1.90 -6.77 18.00
N ARG A 37 -1.52 -5.92 18.96
CA ARG A 37 -2.33 -5.57 20.13
C ARG A 37 -2.22 -4.06 20.41
N PRO A 38 -2.80 -3.21 19.54
CA PRO A 38 -2.58 -1.77 19.56
C PRO A 38 -3.34 -1.03 20.68
N SER A 39 -3.84 -1.73 21.70
CA SER A 39 -4.47 -1.13 22.88
C SER A 39 -3.74 -1.52 24.15
N LEU A 40 -3.74 -0.62 25.14
CA LEU A 40 -3.11 -0.84 26.44
C LEU A 40 -3.63 -2.11 27.11
N ASP A 41 -4.95 -2.32 27.09
CA ASP A 41 -5.60 -3.50 27.66
C ASP A 41 -5.17 -4.80 26.97
N ALA A 42 -5.14 -4.83 25.64
CA ALA A 42 -4.73 -6.01 24.90
C ALA A 42 -3.24 -6.33 25.10
N LEU A 43 -2.38 -5.30 25.14
CA LEU A 43 -0.96 -5.45 25.39
C LEU A 43 -0.68 -5.94 26.82
N ALA A 44 -1.33 -5.36 27.84
CA ALA A 44 -1.17 -5.76 29.24
C ALA A 44 -1.63 -7.21 29.49
N LYS A 45 -2.77 -7.61 28.90
CA LYS A 45 -3.25 -9.00 28.95
C LYS A 45 -2.24 -9.97 28.34
N ALA A 46 -1.68 -9.61 27.18
CA ALA A 46 -0.69 -10.45 26.51
C ALA A 46 0.62 -10.58 27.29
N ILE A 47 1.12 -9.49 27.88
CA ILE A 47 2.31 -9.53 28.73
C ILE A 47 2.07 -10.44 29.93
N THR A 48 0.95 -10.26 30.64
CA THR A 48 0.60 -11.06 31.82
C THR A 48 0.44 -12.56 31.49
N ALA A 49 -0.19 -12.87 30.35
CA ALA A 49 -0.39 -14.25 29.89
C ALA A 49 0.94 -14.97 29.55
N ASN A 50 1.86 -14.29 28.86
CA ASN A 50 3.15 -14.88 28.50
C ASN A 50 4.06 -15.05 29.73
N LEU A 51 4.09 -14.06 30.64
CA LEU A 51 4.88 -14.13 31.87
C LEU A 51 4.41 -15.21 32.86
N SER A 52 3.12 -15.55 32.83
CA SER A 52 2.56 -16.63 33.64
C SER A 52 2.74 -18.03 33.02
N LYS A 53 3.42 -18.16 31.87
CA LYS A 53 3.56 -19.40 31.07
C LYS A 53 2.22 -20.10 30.77
N LYS A 54 1.10 -19.39 30.92
CA LYS A 54 -0.24 -19.99 30.90
C LYS A 54 -0.77 -20.21 29.49
N LEU A 55 -0.08 -19.71 28.47
CA LEU A 55 -0.54 -19.71 27.08
C LEU A 55 0.64 -19.86 26.12
N GLN A 56 0.79 -21.05 25.51
CA GLN A 56 1.33 -21.13 24.14
C GLN A 56 0.19 -20.72 23.20
N LEU A 57 -0.03 -19.42 23.04
CA LEU A 57 -0.94 -18.94 22.01
C LEU A 57 -0.23 -19.00 20.67
N ASP A 58 -0.65 -19.95 19.85
CA ASP A 58 -0.15 -20.14 18.49
C ASP A 58 -0.66 -19.00 17.57
N HIS A 59 -0.12 -17.80 17.79
CA HIS A 59 -0.48 -16.56 17.08
C HIS A 59 -0.15 -16.58 15.59
N THR A 60 0.56 -17.61 15.14
CA THR A 60 0.85 -17.90 13.74
C THR A 60 -0.43 -18.24 12.98
N ASN A 61 -1.29 -19.08 13.56
CA ASN A 61 -2.57 -19.47 12.95
C ASN A 61 -3.55 -18.30 12.90
N ASP A 62 -3.63 -17.47 13.95
CA ASP A 62 -4.54 -16.31 13.97
C ASP A 62 -4.18 -15.27 12.88
N ARG A 63 -2.88 -15.03 12.63
CA ARG A 63 -2.45 -14.12 11.56
C ARG A 63 -2.76 -14.67 10.16
N ILE A 64 -2.55 -15.96 9.94
CA ILE A 64 -2.88 -16.60 8.66
C ILE A 64 -4.39 -16.50 8.41
N SER A 65 -5.21 -16.86 9.40
CA SER A 65 -6.67 -16.75 9.33
C SER A 65 -7.13 -15.31 9.07
N GLN A 66 -6.47 -14.30 9.64
CA GLN A 66 -6.77 -12.89 9.35
C GLN A 66 -6.43 -12.50 7.90
N ILE A 67 -5.29 -12.96 7.38
CA ILE A 67 -4.90 -12.70 5.98
C ILE A 67 -5.88 -13.39 5.03
N GLU A 68 -6.21 -14.65 5.29
CA GLU A 68 -7.19 -15.42 4.51
C GLU A 68 -8.57 -14.77 4.56
N SER A 69 -9.01 -14.32 5.74
CA SER A 69 -10.26 -13.58 5.90
C SER A 69 -10.26 -12.26 5.12
N MET A 70 -9.14 -11.53 5.10
CA MET A 70 -9.01 -10.33 4.26
C MET A 70 -9.08 -10.67 2.77
N ILE A 71 -8.34 -11.68 2.31
CA ILE A 71 -8.39 -12.13 0.91
C ILE A 71 -9.83 -12.48 0.56
N GLN A 72 -10.46 -13.38 1.32
CA GLN A 72 -11.85 -13.77 1.11
C GLN A 72 -12.78 -12.56 1.09
N LYS A 73 -12.68 -11.64 2.07
CA LYS A 73 -13.48 -10.41 2.11
C LYS A 73 -13.36 -9.59 0.83
N TYR A 74 -12.18 -9.51 0.22
CA TYR A 74 -11.94 -8.70 -0.97
C TYR A 74 -12.02 -9.49 -2.29
N THR A 75 -12.08 -10.82 -2.26
CA THR A 75 -12.08 -11.67 -3.48
C THR A 75 -13.28 -12.60 -3.63
N THR A 76 -14.18 -12.71 -2.65
CA THR A 76 -15.36 -13.60 -2.75
C THR A 76 -16.27 -13.25 -3.93
N ASP A 77 -16.36 -11.96 -4.27
CA ASP A 77 -17.20 -11.47 -5.35
C ASP A 77 -16.45 -11.31 -6.69
N LEU A 78 -15.18 -11.73 -6.78
CA LEU A 78 -14.43 -11.68 -8.02
C LEU A 78 -14.78 -12.91 -8.86
N HIS A 79 -15.62 -12.72 -9.87
CA HIS A 79 -15.92 -13.77 -10.86
C HIS A 79 -14.69 -14.07 -11.72
N ASP A 80 -14.59 -15.32 -12.18
CA ASP A 80 -13.60 -15.71 -13.18
C ASP A 80 -13.69 -14.78 -14.39
N LEU A 81 -12.56 -14.14 -14.71
CA LEU A 81 -12.50 -13.30 -15.88
C LEU A 81 -12.69 -14.19 -17.12
N PRO A 82 -13.54 -13.79 -18.08
CA PRO A 82 -13.62 -14.51 -19.34
C PRO A 82 -12.22 -14.58 -19.94
N PRO A 83 -11.85 -15.70 -20.60
CA PRO A 83 -10.53 -15.86 -21.18
C PRO A 83 -10.23 -14.65 -22.06
N VAL A 84 -9.24 -13.87 -21.63
CA VAL A 84 -8.75 -12.74 -22.42
C VAL A 84 -8.11 -13.37 -23.64
N ASN A 85 -8.71 -13.17 -24.82
CA ASN A 85 -8.00 -13.40 -26.07
C ASN A 85 -6.75 -12.51 -25.99
N LYS A 86 -5.60 -13.13 -25.71
CA LYS A 86 -4.32 -12.44 -25.67
C LYS A 86 -4.04 -12.01 -27.10
N THR A 87 -4.57 -10.86 -27.49
CA THR A 87 -4.07 -10.12 -28.64
C THR A 87 -2.59 -9.97 -28.37
N THR A 88 -1.76 -10.53 -29.22
CA THR A 88 -0.31 -10.42 -29.15
C THR A 88 0.03 -8.95 -29.36
N MET A 89 -0.03 -8.16 -28.28
CA MET A 89 0.41 -6.79 -28.29
C MET A 89 1.91 -6.80 -28.53
N SER A 90 2.34 -6.21 -29.64
CA SER A 90 3.73 -6.15 -30.04
C SER A 90 4.60 -5.33 -29.08
N LYS A 91 3.99 -4.44 -28.28
CA LYS A 91 4.66 -3.65 -27.24
C LYS A 91 3.76 -3.41 -26.02
N LEU A 92 4.38 -3.23 -24.85
CA LEU A 92 3.75 -3.07 -23.55
C LEU A 92 3.63 -1.60 -23.15
N HIS A 93 2.52 -1.25 -22.51
CA HIS A 93 2.39 0.00 -21.75
C HIS A 93 2.29 -0.36 -20.27
N VAL A 94 3.26 0.10 -19.48
CA VAL A 94 3.35 -0.20 -18.06
C VAL A 94 2.88 0.99 -17.23
N LEU A 95 1.97 0.74 -16.29
CA LEU A 95 1.65 1.68 -15.21
C LEU A 95 2.51 1.31 -14.01
N LEU A 96 3.33 2.24 -13.52
CA LEU A 96 4.23 2.02 -12.41
C LEU A 96 3.91 2.98 -11.26
N THR A 97 3.75 2.42 -10.05
CA THR A 97 3.57 3.19 -8.81
C THR A 97 4.85 3.11 -7.97
N GLY A 98 5.03 4.07 -7.06
CA GLY A 98 6.15 4.03 -6.12
C GLY A 98 7.54 4.27 -6.74
N THR A 99 7.60 4.96 -7.88
CA THR A 99 8.88 5.19 -8.59
C THR A 99 9.90 5.97 -7.79
N THR A 100 9.47 6.83 -6.86
CA THR A 100 10.36 7.59 -5.96
C THR A 100 10.97 6.74 -4.83
N GLY A 101 10.57 5.47 -4.69
CA GLY A 101 11.20 4.55 -3.75
C GLY A 101 12.49 3.97 -4.31
N SER A 102 13.37 3.47 -3.43
CA SER A 102 14.68 2.89 -3.80
C SER A 102 14.57 1.84 -4.92
N LEU A 103 13.70 0.85 -4.75
CA LEU A 103 13.47 -0.17 -5.79
C LEU A 103 12.75 0.40 -7.02
N GLY A 104 11.79 1.30 -6.81
CA GLY A 104 10.97 1.85 -7.89
C GLY A 104 11.76 2.65 -8.92
N THR A 105 12.82 3.34 -8.50
CA THR A 105 13.70 4.09 -9.40
C THR A 105 14.46 3.14 -10.33
N HIS A 106 15.02 2.06 -9.80
CA HIS A 106 15.72 1.04 -10.59
C HIS A 106 14.77 0.27 -11.51
N LEU A 107 13.55 0.00 -11.06
CA LEU A 107 12.54 -0.65 -11.89
C LEU A 107 12.12 0.25 -13.07
N LEU A 108 11.98 1.56 -12.84
CA LEU A 108 11.71 2.51 -13.91
C LEU A 108 12.85 2.50 -14.95
N GLU A 109 14.11 2.50 -14.50
CA GLU A 109 15.27 2.37 -15.39
C GLU A 109 15.19 1.11 -16.26
N ALA A 110 15.00 -0.05 -15.64
CA ALA A 110 14.94 -1.33 -16.34
C ALA A 110 13.81 -1.36 -17.38
N LEU A 111 12.62 -0.88 -17.02
CA LEU A 111 11.47 -0.82 -17.93
C LEU A 111 11.69 0.15 -19.09
N MET A 112 12.46 1.22 -18.88
CA MET A 112 12.79 2.15 -19.95
C MET A 112 13.82 1.60 -20.93
N LEU A 113 14.67 0.67 -20.50
CA LEU A 113 15.65 0.01 -21.36
C LEU A 113 15.05 -1.20 -22.10
N ASP A 114 13.94 -1.76 -21.63
CA ASP A 114 13.31 -2.91 -22.27
C ASP A 114 12.69 -2.54 -23.64
N PRO A 115 13.15 -3.14 -24.76
CA PRO A 115 12.60 -2.87 -26.09
C PRO A 115 11.13 -3.30 -26.25
N LYS A 116 10.62 -4.19 -25.38
CA LYS A 116 9.21 -4.60 -25.36
C LYS A 116 8.31 -3.52 -24.78
N VAL A 117 8.85 -2.59 -23.99
CA VAL A 117 8.07 -1.52 -23.35
C VAL A 117 8.05 -0.29 -24.26
N GLN A 118 6.86 0.07 -24.73
CA GLN A 118 6.65 1.27 -25.52
C GLN A 118 6.53 2.51 -24.66
N LYS A 119 5.91 2.39 -23.48
CA LYS A 119 5.57 3.52 -22.63
C LYS A 119 5.50 3.09 -21.17
N VAL A 120 5.99 3.94 -20.28
CA VAL A 120 5.83 3.79 -18.83
C VAL A 120 5.11 5.02 -18.28
N THR A 121 3.94 4.85 -17.66
CA THR A 121 3.25 5.92 -16.93
C THR A 121 3.51 5.77 -15.44
N CYS A 122 4.11 6.77 -14.82
CA CYS A 122 4.40 6.74 -13.39
C CYS A 122 3.31 7.49 -12.62
N PHE A 123 2.68 6.83 -11.64
CA PHE A 123 1.71 7.42 -10.73
C PHE A 123 2.40 7.75 -9.41
N ASN A 124 2.67 9.04 -9.21
CA ASN A 124 3.48 9.52 -8.09
C ASN A 124 2.65 10.40 -7.16
N ARG A 125 2.93 10.33 -5.87
CA ARG A 125 2.37 11.28 -4.89
C ARG A 125 3.12 12.61 -4.90
N SER A 126 4.44 12.56 -5.06
CA SER A 126 5.30 13.74 -5.06
C SER A 126 5.19 14.54 -6.37
N PRO A 127 5.06 15.88 -6.32
CA PRO A 127 5.12 16.74 -7.50
C PRO A 127 6.54 16.80 -8.11
N SER A 128 7.59 16.55 -7.32
CA SER A 128 8.98 16.63 -7.77
C SER A 128 9.50 15.33 -8.37
N ALA A 129 8.70 14.26 -8.40
CA ALA A 129 9.13 12.94 -8.86
C ALA A 129 9.71 12.96 -10.28
N ARG A 130 9.12 13.77 -11.18
CA ARG A 130 9.63 13.94 -12.54
C ARG A 130 11.06 14.47 -12.55
N GLN A 131 11.30 15.55 -11.80
CA GLN A 131 12.61 16.21 -11.74
C GLN A 131 13.65 15.29 -11.09
N GLN A 132 13.27 14.57 -10.04
CA GLN A 132 14.14 13.57 -9.39
C GLN A 132 14.57 12.47 -10.37
N HIS A 133 13.63 11.93 -11.16
CA HIS A 133 13.94 10.92 -12.17
C HIS A 133 14.80 11.46 -13.30
N VAL A 134 14.51 12.68 -13.79
CA VAL A 134 15.32 13.35 -14.82
C VAL A 134 16.78 13.45 -14.36
N GLU A 135 16.99 13.89 -13.12
CA GLU A 135 18.33 14.06 -12.58
C GLU A 135 19.03 12.72 -12.36
N HIS A 136 18.32 11.74 -11.79
CA HIS A 136 18.84 10.37 -11.61
C HIS A 136 19.27 9.76 -12.95
N PHE A 137 18.48 9.92 -14.01
CA PHE A 137 18.81 9.40 -15.33
C PHE A 137 19.93 10.17 -16.01
N ARG A 138 20.03 11.50 -15.80
CA ARG A 138 21.15 12.29 -16.28
C ARG A 138 22.48 11.79 -15.70
N GLN A 139 22.53 11.56 -14.39
CA GLN A 139 23.72 11.04 -13.70
C GLN A 139 24.17 9.67 -14.22
N ARG A 140 23.25 8.89 -14.81
CA ARG A 140 23.51 7.56 -15.38
C ARG A 140 23.67 7.55 -16.91
N GLY A 141 23.69 8.72 -17.55
CA GLY A 141 23.86 8.83 -19.01
C GLY A 141 22.61 8.45 -19.84
N LEU A 142 21.43 8.37 -19.22
CA LEU A 142 20.17 7.94 -19.86
C LEU A 142 19.32 9.13 -20.36
N THR A 143 19.98 10.22 -20.80
CA THR A 143 19.33 11.49 -21.17
C THR A 143 18.35 11.36 -22.35
N PHE A 144 18.59 10.43 -23.29
CA PHE A 144 17.77 10.24 -24.49
C PHE A 144 16.33 9.77 -24.22
N ARG A 145 16.05 9.21 -23.04
CA ARG A 145 14.69 8.76 -22.67
C ARG A 145 14.00 9.62 -21.62
N VAL A 146 14.63 10.70 -21.17
CA VAL A 146 14.07 11.61 -20.16
C VAL A 146 12.75 12.25 -20.64
N THR A 147 12.61 12.49 -21.95
CA THR A 147 11.39 13.00 -22.58
C THR A 147 10.23 12.01 -22.55
N GLN A 148 10.51 10.72 -22.39
CA GLN A 148 9.53 9.62 -22.42
C GLN A 148 8.98 9.24 -21.04
N ILE A 149 9.32 9.97 -19.98
CA ILE A 149 8.88 9.65 -18.61
C ILE A 149 7.66 10.50 -18.23
N PRO A 150 6.41 10.07 -18.48
CA PRO A 150 5.25 10.71 -17.87
C PRO A 150 5.21 10.32 -16.39
N ALA A 151 5.75 11.19 -15.55
CA ALA A 151 5.54 11.16 -14.11
C ALA A 151 4.34 12.04 -13.78
N VAL A 152 3.16 11.42 -13.75
CA VAL A 152 1.89 12.09 -13.47
C VAL A 152 1.67 12.07 -11.96
N LYS A 153 1.38 13.23 -11.39
CA LYS A 153 0.97 13.29 -9.98
C LYS A 153 -0.43 12.72 -9.86
N ILE A 154 -0.63 11.85 -8.87
CA ILE A 154 -1.93 11.20 -8.63
C ILE A 154 -3.03 12.27 -8.43
N VAL A 155 -2.72 13.34 -7.71
CA VAL A 155 -3.66 14.45 -7.49
C VAL A 155 -4.01 15.15 -8.79
N ASP A 156 -3.02 15.51 -9.62
CA ASP A 156 -3.26 16.22 -10.87
C ASP A 156 -4.05 15.36 -11.87
N PHE A 157 -3.81 14.04 -11.86
CA PHE A 157 -4.62 13.07 -12.61
C PHE A 157 -6.09 13.12 -12.18
N PHE A 158 -6.37 13.02 -10.88
CA PHE A 158 -7.75 13.06 -10.38
C PHE A 158 -8.41 14.43 -10.53
N GLN A 159 -7.66 15.53 -10.40
CA GLN A 159 -8.15 16.88 -10.67
C GLN A 159 -8.54 17.04 -12.14
N GLY A 160 -7.67 16.62 -13.07
CA GLY A 160 -7.97 16.64 -14.50
C GLY A 160 -9.21 15.80 -14.84
N LEU A 161 -9.35 14.64 -14.21
CA LEU A 161 -10.56 13.82 -14.33
C LEU A 161 -11.81 14.54 -13.79
N ALA A 162 -11.71 15.15 -12.60
CA ALA A 162 -12.83 15.89 -12.01
C ALA A 162 -13.25 17.07 -12.89
N THR A 163 -12.30 17.83 -13.45
CA THR A 163 -12.59 18.92 -14.40
C THR A 163 -13.27 18.39 -15.66
N ALA A 164 -12.78 17.29 -16.24
CA ALA A 164 -13.38 16.67 -17.43
C ALA A 164 -14.80 16.14 -17.16
N MET A 165 -15.07 15.66 -15.94
CA MET A 165 -16.42 15.26 -15.53
C MET A 165 -17.35 16.46 -15.37
N LEU A 166 -16.87 17.56 -14.78
CA LEU A 166 -17.67 18.79 -14.63
C LEU A 166 -18.03 19.42 -15.98
N SER A 167 -17.21 19.19 -17.01
CA SER A 167 -17.48 19.62 -18.38
C SER A 167 -18.28 18.61 -19.21
N ASP A 168 -18.83 17.56 -18.59
CA ASP A 168 -19.55 16.45 -19.25
C ASP A 168 -18.73 15.74 -20.36
N ALA A 169 -17.41 15.94 -20.36
CA ALA A 169 -16.50 15.41 -21.37
C ALA A 169 -16.09 13.96 -21.08
N LEU A 170 -16.39 13.46 -19.89
CA LEU A 170 -16.00 12.13 -19.45
C LEU A 170 -17.05 11.52 -18.51
N THR A 171 -17.71 10.44 -18.94
CA THR A 171 -18.62 9.65 -18.11
C THR A 171 -17.93 8.34 -17.69
N TYR A 172 -17.84 8.08 -16.38
CA TYR A 172 -17.34 6.78 -15.90
C TYR A 172 -18.39 5.69 -16.12
N LYS A 173 -18.06 4.76 -17.00
CA LYS A 173 -18.82 3.54 -17.21
C LYS A 173 -18.37 2.48 -16.22
N THR A 174 -19.12 2.32 -15.15
CA THR A 174 -18.87 1.31 -14.12
C THR A 174 -19.69 0.04 -14.32
N GLU A 175 -20.60 0.00 -15.30
CA GLU A 175 -21.58 -1.07 -15.53
C GLU A 175 -20.88 -2.42 -15.72
N LYS A 176 -19.75 -2.43 -16.44
CA LYS A 176 -18.95 -3.65 -16.61
C LYS A 176 -18.39 -4.12 -15.26
N SER A 177 -17.77 -3.24 -14.48
CA SER A 177 -17.21 -3.59 -13.16
C SER A 177 -18.29 -4.01 -12.17
N GLN A 178 -19.46 -3.35 -12.20
CA GLN A 178 -20.62 -3.68 -11.38
C GLN A 178 -21.22 -5.04 -11.75
N LYS A 179 -21.24 -5.41 -13.05
CA LYS A 179 -21.65 -6.74 -13.49
C LYS A 179 -20.76 -7.85 -12.90
N TYR A 180 -19.46 -7.59 -12.78
CA TYR A 180 -18.49 -8.59 -12.32
C TYR A 180 -18.19 -8.54 -10.82
N SER A 181 -18.73 -7.57 -10.07
CA SER A 181 -18.48 -7.44 -8.64
C SER A 181 -19.73 -6.92 -7.94
N ARG A 182 -20.38 -7.80 -7.17
CA ARG A 182 -21.53 -7.43 -6.34
C ARG A 182 -21.16 -6.33 -5.35
N THR A 183 -19.99 -6.43 -4.72
CA THR A 183 -19.44 -5.35 -3.89
C THR A 183 -19.40 -4.02 -4.65
N MET A 184 -18.82 -3.96 -5.85
CA MET A 184 -18.77 -2.72 -6.66
C MET A 184 -20.17 -2.21 -7.03
N ALA A 185 -21.12 -3.09 -7.33
CA ALA A 185 -22.50 -2.73 -7.61
C ALA A 185 -23.25 -2.17 -6.38
N ALA A 186 -22.89 -2.63 -5.18
CA ALA A 186 -23.49 -2.20 -3.92
C ALA A 186 -22.82 -0.96 -3.30
N LEU A 187 -21.68 -0.52 -3.83
CA LEU A 187 -20.99 0.66 -3.30
C LEU A 187 -21.80 1.94 -3.58
N SER A 188 -22.09 2.69 -2.51
CA SER A 188 -22.61 4.05 -2.65
C SER A 188 -21.51 4.99 -3.13
N PRO A 189 -21.86 6.13 -3.76
CA PRO A 189 -20.92 7.20 -4.01
C PRO A 189 -20.14 7.59 -2.74
N VAL A 190 -18.91 8.09 -2.93
CA VAL A 190 -18.12 8.63 -1.82
C VAL A 190 -18.90 9.77 -1.18
N LYS A 191 -19.18 9.63 0.11
CA LYS A 191 -19.97 10.61 0.86
C LYS A 191 -19.14 11.82 1.26
N THR A 192 -19.75 13.00 1.27
CA THR A 192 -19.09 14.26 1.66
C THR A 192 -18.53 14.18 3.08
N GLU A 193 -19.23 13.51 3.99
CA GLU A 193 -18.81 13.32 5.38
C GLU A 193 -17.50 12.53 5.48
N TRP A 194 -17.32 11.50 4.63
CA TRP A 194 -16.08 10.73 4.60
C TRP A 194 -14.91 11.56 4.11
N MET A 195 -15.12 12.40 3.08
CA MET A 195 -14.10 13.32 2.60
C MET A 195 -13.73 14.37 3.65
N ASN A 196 -14.71 14.90 4.40
CA ASN A 196 -14.45 15.83 5.49
C ASN A 196 -13.63 15.19 6.62
N ILE A 197 -13.93 13.94 6.99
CA ILE A 197 -13.13 13.19 7.97
C ILE A 197 -11.71 13.00 7.43
N TRP A 198 -11.57 12.61 6.17
CA TRP A 198 -10.27 12.40 5.54
C TRP A 198 -9.42 13.68 5.52
N LEU A 199 -9.97 14.82 5.08
CA LEU A 199 -9.25 16.10 5.07
C LEU A 199 -8.78 16.50 6.48
N LYS A 200 -9.67 16.39 7.48
CA LYS A 200 -9.32 16.69 8.88
C LYS A 200 -8.22 15.79 9.44
N GLN A 201 -8.31 14.47 9.19
CA GLN A 201 -7.33 13.51 9.70
C GLN A 201 -5.96 13.67 9.06
N TRP A 202 -5.92 14.08 7.79
CA TRP A 202 -4.70 14.21 7.00
C TRP A 202 -4.16 15.64 6.93
N GLN A 203 -4.76 16.58 7.68
CA GLN A 203 -4.34 17.99 7.79
C GLN A 203 -4.23 18.71 6.44
N PHE A 204 -5.22 18.49 5.56
CA PHE A 204 -5.39 19.24 4.31
C PHE A 204 -6.39 20.37 4.46
#